data_AF-A0A662LPT4-F1
#
_entry.id   AF-A0A662LPT4-F1
#
_cell.length_a   1.000
_cell.length_b   1.000
_cell.length_c   1.000
_cell.angle_alpha   90.00
_cell.angle_beta   90.00
_cell.angle_gamma   90.00
#
_symmetry.space_group_name_H-M   'P 1'
#
loop_
_entity.id
_entity.type
_entity.pdbx_description
1 polymer ?
#
loop_
_entity_poly.entity_id
_entity_poly.type
_entity_poly.pdbx_seq_one_letter_code
_entity_poly.pdbx_strand_id
1 'polypeptide(L)'
;MKYFQNQNTQLLIRDAQQPYSTNLGAELEGGDNQEWKQFLEKLKQISIEQLLPHIQTEDQVNNHYGMNKNNVFHPKFDPNYQKQYGLLDPKTLTFEDIRQHAIVHQGKDEHGTVKKLMDYLSKMTQHPIYPLDFNKPDWEQYFHYMDHIKINGELDRYGNIRPVGIHGLLNRDEAWLMYLKSIGYEDFFPRYRTRLDKNKVHQASQNTLDKAIPTPEIVHNILRYEYISKQEFDIYYKPVKDKGIRRRDMNKYIQYQFFFGFFIGMAFEKEMVILNLKDIIDQGSRYAIRITRPKIGNKKRMLKLEDTISKSPVHKSVKNYLTKIRPKFADKKETAFSVNPKTGRRWGYDLVEKHERNNDSKVIQKGCDQLRGYMERWGKRVYPQFYPYLMRHWCGTARMIDWDKEGDAFARVQVWLGHADPKDTTIYVQLHRLWDDNNGSWLSRALKRDWFGGLDGSKNSNAQHITNKTAVVQNIREGPEESPQARFFF
;
A
#
# COMPACT_ATOMS: atom_id res chain seq x y z
N MET A 1 15.06 46.87 5.01
CA MET A 1 13.86 46.34 5.70
C MET A 1 14.33 45.57 6.92
N LYS A 2 14.08 46.11 8.11
CA LYS A 2 14.46 45.51 9.40
C LYS A 2 13.36 44.52 9.82
N TYR A 3 13.73 43.26 10.07
CA TYR A 3 12.82 42.30 10.69
C TYR A 3 12.98 42.36 12.21
N PHE A 4 11.90 42.71 12.90
CA PHE A 4 11.78 42.59 14.36
C PHE A 4 11.62 41.11 14.72
N GLN A 5 12.54 40.60 15.55
CA GLN A 5 12.40 39.30 16.23
C GLN A 5 11.49 39.47 17.45
N ASN A 6 10.45 38.65 17.53
CA ASN A 6 9.51 38.62 18.65
C ASN A 6 10.15 37.84 19.81
N GLN A 7 10.30 38.46 20.98
CA GLN A 7 11.10 38.00 22.12
C GLN A 7 10.45 36.91 23.01
N ASN A 8 9.29 36.37 22.64
CA ASN A 8 8.54 35.43 23.49
C ASN A 8 8.81 33.94 23.23
N THR A 9 9.81 33.58 22.43
CA THR A 9 10.17 32.18 22.13
C THR A 9 11.46 31.70 22.82
N GLN A 10 12.09 32.52 23.66
CA GLN A 10 13.40 32.21 24.27
C GLN A 10 13.35 31.72 25.73
N LEU A 11 12.18 31.52 26.33
CA LEU A 11 12.06 31.10 27.74
C LEU A 11 11.65 29.63 27.98
N LEU A 12 11.58 28.81 26.93
CA LEU A 12 11.22 27.38 27.05
C LEU A 12 12.32 26.40 26.58
N ILE A 13 13.52 26.91 26.32
CA ILE A 13 14.68 26.09 25.90
C ILE A 13 15.89 26.45 26.77
N ARG A 14 15.78 26.23 28.09
CA ARG A 14 16.96 26.26 28.98
C ARG A 14 17.01 25.17 30.06
N ASP A 15 15.97 24.36 30.24
CA ASP A 15 15.97 23.27 31.25
C ASP A 15 16.17 21.85 30.70
N ALA A 16 16.53 21.71 29.41
CA ALA A 16 16.77 20.40 28.79
C ALA A 16 18.25 20.11 28.49
N GLN A 17 19.18 20.73 29.23
CA GLN A 17 20.61 20.40 29.19
C GLN A 17 21.13 20.04 30.58
N GLN A 18 20.77 18.86 31.05
CA GLN A 18 21.53 18.12 32.06
C GLN A 18 21.82 16.73 31.48
N PRO A 19 23.09 16.30 31.40
CA PRO A 19 23.45 14.99 30.88
C PRO A 19 23.10 13.94 31.95
N TYR A 20 22.13 13.08 31.68
CA TYR A 20 21.91 11.89 32.51
C TYR A 20 23.10 10.93 32.33
N SER A 21 23.98 10.86 33.34
CA SER A 21 24.95 9.77 33.45
C SER A 21 24.25 8.58 34.10
N THR A 22 24.12 7.47 33.38
CA THR A 22 23.64 6.22 33.95
C THR A 22 24.77 5.57 34.74
N ASN A 23 24.80 5.79 36.05
CA ASN A 23 25.61 4.96 36.96
C ASN A 23 24.99 3.57 37.04
N LEU A 24 25.62 2.62 36.35
CA LEU A 24 25.37 1.19 36.46
C LEU A 24 26.19 0.65 37.62
N GLY A 25 25.59 0.56 38.81
CA GLY A 25 26.25 -0.05 39.97
C GLY A 25 25.68 0.23 41.36
N ALA A 26 24.45 0.74 41.50
CA ALA A 26 23.83 0.87 42.83
C ALA A 26 22.69 -0.15 42.97
N GLU A 27 22.90 -1.12 43.86
CA GLU A 27 21.85 -1.98 44.39
C GLU A 27 20.74 -1.11 44.99
N LEU A 28 19.48 -1.47 44.70
CA LEU A 28 18.33 -0.89 45.38
C LEU A 28 18.26 -1.49 46.79
N GLU A 29 19.06 -0.97 47.71
CA GLU A 29 18.87 -1.19 49.13
C GLU A 29 17.62 -0.42 49.58
N GLY A 30 16.65 -1.15 50.11
CA GLY A 30 15.43 -0.61 50.66
C GLY A 30 15.71 0.19 51.93
N GLY A 31 15.13 1.39 52.01
CA GLY A 31 14.94 2.06 53.28
C GLY A 31 13.81 1.39 54.06
N ASP A 32 14.12 0.96 55.28
CA ASP A 32 13.18 0.48 56.29
C ASP A 32 11.99 1.44 56.43
N ASN A 33 10.79 0.95 56.15
CA ASN A 33 9.60 1.48 56.82
C ASN A 33 8.51 0.40 56.86
N GLN A 34 8.29 -0.13 58.07
CA GLN A 34 7.16 -0.99 58.43
C GLN A 34 5.79 -0.38 58.07
N GLU A 35 5.75 0.91 57.75
CA GLU A 35 4.57 1.67 57.32
C GLU A 35 3.93 1.14 56.02
N TRP A 36 4.72 0.67 55.05
CA TRP A 36 4.15 0.21 53.76
C TRP A 36 3.37 -1.10 53.88
N LYS A 37 3.84 -2.03 54.73
CA LYS A 37 3.12 -3.28 54.99
C LYS A 37 1.85 -3.03 55.82
N GLN A 38 1.90 -2.10 56.78
CA GLN A 38 0.71 -1.69 57.53
C GLN A 38 -0.30 -0.93 56.66
N PHE A 39 0.16 -0.14 55.70
CA PHE A 39 -0.69 0.58 54.75
C PHE A 39 -1.41 -0.38 53.78
N LEU A 40 -0.71 -1.40 53.27
CA LEU A 40 -1.28 -2.42 52.39
C LEU A 40 -2.25 -3.36 53.12
N GLU A 41 -1.99 -3.69 54.39
CA GLU A 41 -2.94 -4.45 55.23
C GLU A 41 -4.20 -3.62 55.55
N LYS A 42 -4.05 -2.32 55.84
CA LYS A 42 -5.21 -1.42 56.03
C LYS A 42 -6.06 -1.30 54.77
N LEU A 43 -5.45 -1.24 53.58
CA LEU A 43 -6.19 -1.16 52.31
C LEU A 43 -6.97 -2.44 51.97
N LYS A 44 -6.51 -3.61 52.43
CA LYS A 44 -7.23 -4.89 52.23
C LYS A 44 -8.45 -5.06 53.12
N GLN A 45 -8.55 -4.29 54.21
CA GLN A 45 -9.65 -4.37 55.19
C GLN A 45 -10.78 -3.36 54.93
N ILE A 46 -10.63 -2.45 53.96
CA ILE A 46 -11.66 -1.47 53.59
C ILE A 46 -12.56 -2.07 52.50
N SER A 47 -13.86 -2.24 52.74
CA SER A 47 -14.78 -2.70 51.70
C SER A 47 -14.90 -1.62 50.61
N ILE A 48 -15.10 -2.04 49.35
CA ILE A 48 -15.13 -1.14 48.19
C ILE A 48 -16.19 -0.03 48.37
N GLU A 49 -17.26 -0.27 49.14
CA GLU A 49 -18.28 0.75 49.44
C GLU A 49 -17.81 1.88 50.38
N GLN A 50 -16.75 1.69 51.17
CA GLN A 50 -16.25 2.71 52.12
C GLN A 50 -15.23 3.69 51.52
N LEU A 51 -14.72 3.44 50.30
CA LEU A 51 -13.79 4.35 49.60
C LEU A 51 -14.50 5.46 48.81
N LEU A 52 -15.83 5.54 48.87
CA LEU A 52 -16.62 6.56 48.18
C LEU A 52 -17.60 7.30 49.11
N PRO A 53 -17.16 8.16 50.04
CA PRO A 53 -18.11 8.99 50.78
C PRO A 53 -18.32 10.39 50.18
N HIS A 54 -17.54 10.86 49.20
CA HIS A 54 -17.53 12.30 48.82
C HIS A 54 -17.76 12.60 47.33
N ILE A 55 -18.77 11.96 46.73
CA ILE A 55 -19.40 12.53 45.52
C ILE A 55 -20.92 12.47 45.67
N GLN A 56 -21.42 13.17 46.67
CA GLN A 56 -22.80 13.65 46.72
C GLN A 56 -22.78 15.08 47.26
N THR A 57 -22.72 16.06 46.37
CA THR A 57 -23.66 17.18 46.21
C THR A 57 -23.01 18.32 45.43
N GLU A 58 -23.77 18.75 44.42
CA GLU A 58 -23.72 19.97 43.62
C GLU A 58 -22.55 20.95 43.84
N ASP A 59 -21.62 20.99 42.88
CA ASP A 59 -21.27 22.27 42.26
C ASP A 59 -20.66 22.09 40.85
N GLN A 60 -20.95 23.08 40.02
CA GLN A 60 -21.03 23.01 38.56
C GLN A 60 -19.68 22.75 37.85
N VAL A 61 -19.57 21.62 37.15
CA VAL A 61 -18.69 21.48 35.98
C VAL A 61 -19.52 21.04 34.78
N ASN A 62 -19.87 22.03 33.96
CA ASN A 62 -20.45 21.83 32.64
C ASN A 62 -19.49 21.04 31.74
N ASN A 63 -19.69 19.72 31.66
CA ASN A 63 -19.31 18.89 30.52
C ASN A 63 -20.51 18.01 30.15
N HIS A 64 -21.50 18.65 29.53
CA HIS A 64 -22.63 17.96 28.90
C HIS A 64 -22.13 17.07 27.76
N TYR A 65 -22.16 15.76 27.96
CA TYR A 65 -22.69 14.79 26.98
C TYR A 65 -23.16 13.55 27.75
N GLY A 66 -24.20 13.73 28.57
CA GLY A 66 -25.05 12.62 28.98
C GLY A 66 -25.83 12.14 27.76
N MET A 67 -25.45 11.00 27.18
CA MET A 67 -26.43 10.20 26.45
C MET A 67 -27.30 9.52 27.50
N ASN A 68 -28.43 10.15 27.76
CA ASN A 68 -29.53 9.58 28.51
C ASN A 68 -29.86 8.21 27.90
N LYS A 69 -29.75 7.13 28.69
CA LYS A 69 -30.05 5.75 28.27
C LYS A 69 -31.53 5.51 27.94
N ASN A 70 -32.38 6.53 28.06
CA ASN A 70 -33.78 6.51 27.65
C ASN A 70 -34.05 7.75 26.80
N ASN A 71 -34.57 7.53 25.59
CA ASN A 71 -34.78 8.49 24.50
C ASN A 71 -33.57 8.74 23.60
N VAL A 72 -33.07 7.68 22.95
CA VAL A 72 -32.60 7.84 21.58
C VAL A 72 -33.81 8.34 20.80
N PHE A 73 -33.79 9.61 20.41
CA PHE A 73 -34.77 10.19 19.52
C PHE A 73 -34.64 9.44 18.19
N HIS A 74 -35.36 8.33 18.04
CA HIS A 74 -35.68 7.80 16.72
C HIS A 74 -36.50 8.92 16.08
N PRO A 75 -36.02 9.63 15.04
CA PRO A 75 -36.97 10.32 14.19
C PRO A 75 -37.98 9.24 13.83
N LYS A 76 -39.25 9.44 14.19
CA LYS A 76 -40.32 8.56 13.71
C LYS A 76 -40.05 8.40 12.23
N PHE A 77 -39.75 7.17 11.81
CA PHE A 77 -39.53 6.79 10.42
C PHE A 77 -40.58 7.52 9.57
N ASP A 78 -40.22 8.66 8.98
CA ASP A 78 -41.17 9.48 8.26
C ASP A 78 -41.24 8.89 6.84
N PRO A 79 -42.37 8.27 6.46
CA PRO A 79 -42.49 7.65 5.14
C PRO A 79 -42.31 8.65 3.99
N ASN A 80 -42.57 9.94 4.24
CA ASN A 80 -42.36 11.00 3.25
C ASN A 80 -40.88 11.32 3.06
N TYR A 81 -40.08 11.25 4.14
CA TYR A 81 -38.63 11.44 4.09
C TYR A 81 -37.95 10.27 3.34
N GLN A 82 -38.40 9.03 3.55
CA GLN A 82 -37.93 7.87 2.77
C GLN A 82 -38.20 8.03 1.28
N LYS A 83 -39.40 8.49 0.91
CA LYS A 83 -39.81 8.68 -0.49
C LYS A 83 -39.07 9.84 -1.16
N GLN A 84 -38.75 10.90 -0.41
CA GLN A 84 -38.03 12.07 -0.91
C GLN A 84 -36.54 11.80 -1.16
N TYR A 85 -35.90 10.98 -0.30
CA TYR A 85 -34.45 10.74 -0.35
C TYR A 85 -34.05 9.33 -0.83
N GLY A 86 -35.02 8.46 -1.11
CA GLY A 86 -34.77 7.09 -1.58
C GLY A 86 -34.23 6.16 -0.50
N LEU A 87 -34.47 6.44 0.78
CA LEU A 87 -33.93 5.66 1.90
C LEU A 87 -34.56 4.27 1.98
N LEU A 88 -33.73 3.29 2.35
CA LEU A 88 -34.10 1.89 2.48
C LEU A 88 -34.67 1.60 3.87
N ASP A 89 -35.64 0.69 3.96
CA ASP A 89 -36.07 0.12 5.24
C ASP A 89 -35.07 -0.95 5.69
N PRO A 90 -34.39 -0.78 6.85
CA PRO A 90 -33.49 -1.78 7.40
C PRO A 90 -34.09 -3.18 7.48
N LYS A 91 -35.40 -3.31 7.75
CA LYS A 91 -36.04 -4.61 7.96
C LYS A 91 -36.17 -5.45 6.70
N THR A 92 -36.15 -4.82 5.52
CA THR A 92 -36.42 -5.48 4.25
C THR A 92 -35.29 -5.30 3.23
N LEU A 93 -34.26 -4.51 3.55
CA LEU A 93 -33.20 -4.22 2.60
C LEU A 93 -32.37 -5.46 2.25
N THR A 94 -31.90 -5.47 1.01
CA THR A 94 -30.95 -6.45 0.53
C THR A 94 -29.60 -5.80 0.25
N PHE A 95 -28.56 -6.61 0.06
CA PHE A 95 -27.27 -6.13 -0.42
C PHE A 95 -27.37 -5.43 -1.78
N GLU A 96 -28.29 -5.86 -2.65
CA GLU A 96 -28.48 -5.21 -3.95
C GLU A 96 -29.11 -3.83 -3.79
N ASP A 97 -30.03 -3.65 -2.84
CA ASP A 97 -30.63 -2.34 -2.57
C ASP A 97 -29.58 -1.34 -2.07
N ILE A 98 -28.71 -1.76 -1.14
CA ILE A 98 -27.57 -0.93 -0.68
C ILE A 98 -26.66 -0.57 -1.85
N ARG A 99 -26.39 -1.53 -2.75
CA ARG A 99 -25.56 -1.33 -3.94
C ARG A 99 -26.16 -0.26 -4.86
N GLN A 100 -27.44 -0.38 -5.19
CA GLN A 100 -28.14 0.58 -6.05
C GLN A 100 -28.21 1.96 -5.40
N HIS A 101 -28.52 2.03 -4.10
CA HIS A 101 -28.53 3.29 -3.36
C HIS A 101 -27.16 3.98 -3.39
N ALA A 102 -26.06 3.23 -3.20
CA ALA A 102 -24.71 3.80 -3.26
C ALA A 102 -24.36 4.39 -4.63
N ILE A 103 -24.86 3.79 -5.72
CA ILE A 103 -24.63 4.26 -7.09
C ILE A 103 -25.49 5.51 -7.37
N VAL A 104 -26.80 5.39 -7.15
CA VAL A 104 -27.79 6.40 -7.58
C VAL A 104 -27.79 7.61 -6.66
N HIS A 105 -27.84 7.40 -5.34
CA HIS A 105 -28.05 8.46 -4.36
C HIS A 105 -26.76 8.99 -3.74
N GLN A 106 -25.70 8.16 -3.66
CA GLN A 106 -24.40 8.58 -3.12
C GLN A 106 -23.36 8.91 -4.19
N GLY A 107 -23.69 8.71 -5.49
CA GLY A 107 -22.81 9.04 -6.61
C GLY A 107 -21.48 8.26 -6.62
N LYS A 108 -21.44 7.07 -6.00
CA LYS A 108 -20.22 6.26 -5.92
C LYS A 108 -20.03 5.44 -7.20
N ASP A 109 -18.78 5.34 -7.65
CA ASP A 109 -18.38 4.53 -8.81
C ASP A 109 -18.68 3.04 -8.57
N GLU A 110 -19.53 2.46 -9.44
CA GLU A 110 -19.99 1.06 -9.36
C GLU A 110 -18.83 0.06 -9.39
N HIS A 111 -17.94 0.21 -10.36
CA HIS A 111 -16.96 -0.82 -10.72
C HIS A 111 -15.73 -0.85 -9.80
N GLY A 112 -15.44 0.25 -9.10
CA GLY A 112 -14.31 0.37 -8.19
C GLY A 112 -14.72 0.52 -6.73
N THR A 113 -15.43 1.60 -6.41
CA THR A 113 -15.71 1.97 -5.01
C THR A 113 -16.80 1.12 -4.41
N VAL A 114 -17.96 1.03 -5.07
CA VAL A 114 -19.12 0.29 -4.54
C VAL A 114 -18.76 -1.18 -4.38
N LYS A 115 -18.21 -1.84 -5.41
CA LYS A 115 -17.75 -3.24 -5.31
C LYS A 115 -16.87 -3.49 -4.07
N LYS A 116 -15.84 -2.64 -3.88
CA LYS A 116 -14.92 -2.77 -2.74
C LYS A 116 -15.64 -2.62 -1.39
N LEU A 117 -16.55 -1.65 -1.27
CA LEU A 117 -17.28 -1.41 -0.01
C LEU A 117 -18.28 -2.53 0.26
N MET A 118 -18.95 -3.05 -0.77
CA MET A 118 -19.84 -4.22 -0.68
C MET A 118 -19.08 -5.47 -0.23
N ASP A 119 -17.86 -5.71 -0.71
CA ASP A 119 -17.02 -6.81 -0.24
C ASP A 119 -16.72 -6.70 1.26
N TYR A 120 -16.51 -5.48 1.79
CA TYR A 120 -16.33 -5.28 3.24
C TYR A 120 -17.61 -5.49 4.03
N LEU A 121 -18.75 -5.00 3.54
CA LEU A 121 -20.05 -5.25 4.16
C LEU A 121 -20.34 -6.76 4.23
N SER A 122 -20.05 -7.52 3.17
CA SER A 122 -20.23 -8.97 3.16
C SER A 122 -19.31 -9.67 4.17
N LYS A 123 -18.08 -9.18 4.36
CA LYS A 123 -17.16 -9.73 5.37
C LYS A 123 -17.60 -9.41 6.80
N MET A 124 -18.25 -8.28 7.02
CA MET A 124 -18.80 -7.89 8.33
C MET A 124 -19.94 -8.82 8.74
N THR A 125 -20.86 -9.15 7.82
CA THR A 125 -21.98 -10.05 8.10
C THR A 125 -21.54 -11.50 8.29
N GLN A 126 -20.47 -11.91 7.61
CA GLN A 126 -19.92 -13.28 7.68
C GLN A 126 -18.86 -13.46 8.77
N HIS A 127 -18.60 -12.45 9.59
CA HIS A 127 -17.53 -12.52 10.58
C HIS A 127 -17.87 -13.58 11.66
N PRO A 128 -16.94 -14.49 12.00
CA PRO A 128 -17.27 -15.68 12.79
C PRO A 128 -17.58 -15.39 14.27
N ILE A 129 -17.08 -14.28 14.82
CA ILE A 129 -17.24 -13.95 16.26
C ILE A 129 -18.23 -12.79 16.44
N TYR A 130 -17.98 -11.68 15.74
CA TYR A 130 -18.85 -10.50 15.70
C TYR A 130 -19.51 -10.32 14.33
N PRO A 131 -20.47 -11.18 13.92
CA PRO A 131 -21.24 -10.94 12.70
C PRO A 131 -22.11 -9.70 12.90
N LEU A 132 -22.21 -8.87 11.86
CA LEU A 132 -23.12 -7.73 11.84
C LEU A 132 -24.46 -8.12 11.22
N ASP A 133 -25.55 -7.73 11.88
CA ASP A 133 -26.89 -7.79 11.33
C ASP A 133 -27.30 -6.41 10.82
N PHE A 134 -27.42 -6.25 9.51
CA PHE A 134 -27.85 -5.00 8.90
C PHE A 134 -29.36 -4.80 8.96
N ASN A 135 -30.16 -5.81 9.30
CA ASN A 135 -31.58 -5.61 9.54
C ASN A 135 -31.84 -5.01 10.94
N LYS A 136 -30.85 -5.13 11.82
CA LYS A 136 -30.84 -4.58 13.17
C LYS A 136 -29.47 -3.96 13.49
N PRO A 137 -29.13 -2.81 12.88
CA PRO A 137 -27.80 -2.23 13.01
C PRO A 137 -27.51 -1.83 14.46
N ASP A 138 -26.34 -2.22 14.94
CA ASP A 138 -25.84 -1.90 16.27
C ASP A 138 -24.40 -1.38 16.19
N TRP A 139 -24.17 -0.19 16.73
CA TRP A 139 -22.86 0.46 16.70
C TRP A 139 -21.88 -0.21 17.67
N GLU A 140 -22.35 -0.79 18.77
CA GLU A 140 -21.51 -1.50 19.74
C GLU A 140 -20.95 -2.77 19.09
N GLN A 141 -21.83 -3.57 18.47
CA GLN A 141 -21.43 -4.74 17.69
C GLN A 141 -20.44 -4.40 16.57
N TYR A 142 -20.69 -3.30 15.84
CA TYR A 142 -19.75 -2.83 14.82
C TYR A 142 -18.38 -2.48 15.41
N PHE A 143 -18.34 -1.83 16.57
CA PHE A 143 -17.09 -1.48 17.23
C PHE A 143 -16.35 -2.71 17.75
N HIS A 144 -17.04 -3.70 18.29
CA HIS A 144 -16.45 -4.98 18.67
C HIS A 144 -15.84 -5.72 17.48
N TYR A 145 -16.52 -5.74 16.33
CA TYR A 145 -15.96 -6.25 15.09
C TYR A 145 -14.66 -5.51 14.70
N MET A 146 -14.68 -4.18 14.70
CA MET A 146 -13.54 -3.36 14.30
C MET A 146 -12.34 -3.52 15.24
N ASP A 147 -12.57 -3.57 16.55
CA ASP A 147 -11.54 -3.80 17.55
C ASP A 147 -10.97 -5.22 17.47
N HIS A 148 -11.83 -6.22 17.21
CA HIS A 148 -11.40 -7.60 17.02
C HIS A 148 -10.44 -7.74 15.84
N ILE A 149 -10.80 -7.24 14.65
CA ILE A 149 -9.94 -7.38 13.46
C ILE A 149 -8.66 -6.52 13.56
N LYS A 150 -8.69 -5.45 14.35
CA LYS A 150 -7.52 -4.61 14.63
C LYS A 150 -6.49 -5.35 15.48
N ILE A 151 -6.94 -6.13 16.47
CA ILE A 151 -6.07 -6.85 17.41
C ILE A 151 -5.72 -8.25 16.89
N ASN A 152 -6.73 -9.04 16.56
CA ASN A 152 -6.61 -10.46 16.23
C ASN A 152 -6.43 -10.71 14.73
N GLY A 153 -6.76 -9.73 13.90
CA GLY A 153 -6.56 -9.80 12.45
C GLY A 153 -7.65 -10.51 11.67
N GLU A 154 -7.38 -10.67 10.38
CA GLU A 154 -8.19 -11.45 9.45
C GLU A 154 -7.31 -12.31 8.55
N LEU A 155 -7.89 -13.34 7.94
CA LEU A 155 -7.23 -14.11 6.89
C LEU A 155 -6.89 -13.21 5.70
N ASP A 156 -5.61 -13.10 5.39
CA ASP A 156 -5.12 -12.46 4.18
C ASP A 156 -5.29 -13.38 2.95
N ARG A 157 -5.00 -12.83 1.77
CA ARG A 157 -5.10 -13.56 0.49
C ARG A 157 -4.16 -14.77 0.36
N TYR A 158 -3.26 -14.96 1.32
CA TYR A 158 -2.30 -16.05 1.38
C TYR A 158 -2.62 -17.05 2.50
N GLY A 159 -3.79 -16.90 3.16
CA GLY A 159 -4.22 -17.78 4.23
C GLY A 159 -3.58 -17.49 5.59
N ASN A 160 -2.92 -16.33 5.77
CA ASN A 160 -2.33 -15.97 7.06
C ASN A 160 -3.27 -15.03 7.83
N ILE A 161 -3.41 -15.24 9.14
CA ILE A 161 -4.11 -14.28 10.00
C ILE A 161 -3.17 -13.10 10.29
N ARG A 162 -3.60 -11.88 9.97
CA ARG A 162 -2.82 -10.66 10.25
C ARG A 162 -3.71 -9.52 10.76
N PRO A 163 -3.24 -8.77 11.79
CA PRO A 163 -3.90 -7.54 12.22
C PRO A 163 -4.23 -6.62 11.05
N VAL A 164 -5.47 -6.12 11.03
CA VAL A 164 -5.91 -5.21 9.97
C VAL A 164 -5.25 -3.85 10.18
N GLY A 165 -4.39 -3.47 9.23
CA GLY A 165 -3.76 -2.15 9.24
C GLY A 165 -4.78 -1.01 9.10
N ILE A 166 -4.35 0.21 9.44
CA ILE A 166 -5.26 1.36 9.57
C ILE A 166 -6.07 1.67 8.31
N HIS A 167 -5.50 1.49 7.11
CA HIS A 167 -6.24 1.68 5.86
C HIS A 167 -7.34 0.63 5.67
N GLY A 168 -7.12 -0.59 6.14
CA GLY A 168 -8.13 -1.64 6.16
C GLY A 168 -9.28 -1.29 7.11
N LEU A 169 -9.00 -0.64 8.24
CA LEU A 169 -10.01 -0.13 9.17
C LEU A 169 -10.76 1.07 8.57
N LEU A 170 -10.06 2.03 7.96
CA LEU A 170 -10.68 3.20 7.32
C LEU A 170 -11.62 2.81 6.17
N ASN A 171 -11.27 1.81 5.37
CA ASN A 171 -12.14 1.31 4.30
C ASN A 171 -13.42 0.65 4.83
N ARG A 172 -13.33 0.00 6.00
CA ARG A 172 -14.49 -0.60 6.68
C ARG A 172 -15.39 0.45 7.31
N ASP A 173 -14.82 1.47 7.94
CA ASP A 173 -15.56 2.64 8.41
C ASP A 173 -16.29 3.36 7.26
N GLU A 174 -15.66 3.45 6.08
CA GLU A 174 -16.33 3.97 4.88
C GLU A 174 -17.45 3.05 4.37
N ALA A 175 -17.27 1.73 4.45
CA ALA A 175 -18.30 0.76 4.05
C ALA A 175 -19.51 0.83 4.98
N TRP A 176 -19.26 0.89 6.29
CA TRP A 176 -20.30 1.08 7.30
C TRP A 176 -21.06 2.39 7.10
N LEU A 177 -20.35 3.50 6.84
CA LEU A 177 -20.99 4.77 6.52
C LEU A 177 -21.85 4.70 5.25
N MET A 178 -21.35 4.04 4.20
CA MET A 178 -22.12 3.86 2.96
C MET A 178 -23.45 3.15 3.24
N TYR A 179 -23.42 2.12 4.09
CA TYR A 179 -24.62 1.44 4.55
C TYR A 179 -25.52 2.35 5.39
N LEU A 180 -25.00 3.04 6.42
CA LEU A 180 -25.80 3.93 7.27
C LEU A 180 -26.51 5.03 6.48
N LYS A 181 -25.84 5.62 5.49
CA LYS A 181 -26.43 6.61 4.57
C LYS A 181 -27.60 6.05 3.76
N SER A 182 -27.60 4.75 3.48
CA SER A 182 -28.70 4.12 2.72
C SER A 182 -29.99 4.00 3.54
N ILE A 183 -29.88 4.03 4.87
CA ILE A 183 -31.01 3.94 5.80
C ILE A 183 -31.25 5.26 6.57
N GLY A 184 -30.48 6.31 6.27
CA GLY A 184 -30.59 7.64 6.89
C GLY A 184 -30.04 7.72 8.32
N TYR A 185 -29.12 6.83 8.70
CA TYR A 185 -28.61 6.69 10.07
C TYR A 185 -27.20 7.28 10.27
N GLU A 186 -26.65 7.97 9.27
CA GLU A 186 -25.26 8.43 9.25
C GLU A 186 -24.88 9.38 10.40
N ASP A 187 -25.83 10.18 10.88
CA ASP A 187 -25.61 11.16 11.94
C ASP A 187 -25.89 10.58 13.34
N PHE A 188 -26.56 9.43 13.41
CA PHE A 188 -26.95 8.78 14.67
C PHE A 188 -25.89 7.81 15.19
N PHE A 189 -25.06 7.27 14.29
CA PHE A 189 -24.08 6.25 14.64
C PHE A 189 -22.69 6.87 14.84
N PRO A 190 -22.00 6.59 15.97
CA PRO A 190 -20.65 7.08 16.17
C PRO A 190 -19.69 6.50 15.12
N ARG A 191 -18.80 7.34 14.61
CA ARG A 191 -17.81 6.96 13.60
C ARG A 191 -16.63 6.25 14.25
N TYR A 192 -16.28 5.03 13.82
CA TYR A 192 -15.12 4.32 14.36
C TYR A 192 -13.82 5.07 14.08
N ARG A 193 -13.75 5.81 12.98
CA ARG A 193 -12.60 6.67 12.64
C ARG A 193 -12.18 7.62 13.78
N THR A 194 -13.09 8.05 14.66
CA THR A 194 -12.76 8.93 15.78
C THR A 194 -11.94 8.23 16.87
N ARG A 195 -11.99 6.89 16.94
CA ARG A 195 -11.19 6.04 17.84
C ARG A 195 -9.81 5.69 17.28
N LEU A 196 -9.55 6.04 16.02
CA LEU A 196 -8.23 5.85 15.42
C LEU A 196 -7.31 7.00 15.85
N ASP A 197 -6.15 6.64 16.39
CA ASP A 197 -5.10 7.60 16.74
C ASP A 197 -4.74 8.45 15.50
N LYS A 198 -5.10 9.73 15.54
CA LYS A 198 -4.92 10.67 14.42
C LYS A 198 -3.45 10.79 14.00
N ASN A 199 -2.52 10.68 14.94
CA ASN A 199 -1.09 10.70 14.67
C ASN A 199 -0.65 9.40 13.98
N LYS A 200 -1.21 8.24 14.37
CA LYS A 200 -0.99 6.97 13.63
C LYS A 200 -1.72 6.93 12.29
N VAL A 201 -2.85 7.61 12.11
CA VAL A 201 -3.52 7.77 10.79
C VAL A 201 -2.61 8.55 9.84
N HIS A 202 -2.03 9.66 10.31
CA HIS A 202 -1.11 10.48 9.54
C HIS A 202 0.24 9.78 9.31
N GLN A 203 0.80 9.15 10.34
CA GLN A 203 2.05 8.39 10.23
C GLN A 203 1.90 7.14 9.38
N ALA A 204 0.79 6.39 9.42
CA ALA A 204 0.62 5.21 8.56
C ALA A 204 0.52 5.58 7.06
N SER A 205 -0.02 6.76 6.76
CA SER A 205 0.02 7.30 5.39
C SER A 205 1.42 7.72 4.92
N GLN A 206 2.35 7.98 5.86
CA GLN A 206 3.75 8.34 5.56
C GLN A 206 4.68 7.11 5.61
N ASN A 207 4.56 6.28 6.66
CA ASN A 207 5.37 5.07 6.91
C ASN A 207 5.23 3.96 5.87
N THR A 208 4.22 3.98 5.00
CA THR A 208 4.09 2.99 3.91
C THR A 208 5.06 3.24 2.74
N LEU A 209 5.71 4.40 2.70
CA LEU A 209 6.58 4.81 1.58
C LEU A 209 8.07 4.86 1.98
N ASP A 210 8.36 5.16 3.24
CA ASP A 210 9.71 5.44 3.74
C ASP A 210 10.68 4.23 3.77
N LYS A 211 10.23 3.00 3.52
CA LYS A 211 11.10 1.79 3.66
C LYS A 211 11.11 0.79 2.50
N ALA A 212 10.38 1.05 1.41
CA ALA A 212 10.16 0.04 0.36
C ALA A 212 10.65 0.45 -1.05
N ILE A 213 11.11 1.68 -1.28
CA ILE A 213 11.59 2.07 -2.62
C ILE A 213 12.97 1.44 -2.86
N PRO A 214 13.15 0.61 -3.92
CA PRO A 214 14.43 -0.01 -4.21
C PRO A 214 15.44 1.05 -4.66
N THR A 215 16.72 0.89 -4.30
CA THR A 215 17.78 1.76 -4.82
C THR A 215 17.98 1.54 -6.33
N PRO A 216 18.64 2.46 -7.05
CA PRO A 216 18.98 2.27 -8.46
C PRO A 216 19.73 0.97 -8.75
N GLU A 217 20.56 0.49 -7.82
CA GLU A 217 21.33 -0.76 -7.93
C GLU A 217 20.41 -1.99 -7.85
N ILE A 218 19.41 -1.96 -6.96
CA ILE A 218 18.40 -3.02 -6.90
C ILE A 218 17.59 -3.04 -8.20
N VAL A 219 17.22 -1.86 -8.73
CA VAL A 219 16.53 -1.77 -10.02
C VAL A 219 17.42 -2.26 -11.16
N HIS A 220 18.70 -1.90 -11.19
CA HIS A 220 19.67 -2.44 -12.14
C HIS A 220 19.68 -3.98 -12.13
N ASN A 221 19.72 -4.58 -10.94
CA ASN A 221 19.67 -6.04 -10.77
C ASN A 221 18.36 -6.62 -11.29
N ILE A 222 17.21 -6.02 -10.97
CA ILE A 222 15.89 -6.42 -11.49
C ILE A 222 15.89 -6.42 -13.03
N LEU A 223 16.46 -5.41 -13.67
CA LEU A 223 16.46 -5.31 -15.12
C LEU A 223 17.37 -6.35 -15.81
N ARG A 224 18.22 -7.06 -15.08
CA ARG A 224 19.21 -8.01 -15.64
C ARG A 224 19.08 -9.42 -15.10
N TYR A 225 18.26 -9.61 -14.07
CA TYR A 225 18.11 -10.88 -13.39
C TYR A 225 17.65 -12.01 -14.31
N GLU A 226 18.21 -13.19 -14.10
CA GLU A 226 17.81 -14.41 -14.78
C GLU A 226 16.67 -15.09 -13.99
N TYR A 227 15.45 -14.64 -14.25
CA TYR A 227 14.26 -15.02 -13.50
C TYR A 227 13.92 -16.51 -13.53
N ILE A 228 14.08 -17.16 -14.68
CA ILE A 228 13.58 -18.52 -14.92
C ILE A 228 14.74 -19.49 -15.05
N SER A 229 14.78 -20.48 -14.16
CA SER A 229 15.73 -21.59 -14.23
C SER A 229 15.44 -22.52 -15.42
N LYS A 230 16.39 -23.39 -15.80
CA LYS A 230 16.17 -24.37 -16.87
C LYS A 230 14.97 -25.28 -16.55
N GLN A 231 14.93 -25.82 -15.34
CA GLN A 231 13.86 -26.71 -14.88
C GLN A 231 12.50 -26.01 -14.88
N GLU A 232 12.43 -24.78 -14.37
CA GLU A 232 11.19 -24.00 -14.38
C GLU A 232 10.70 -23.70 -15.79
N PHE A 233 11.62 -23.45 -16.72
CA PHE A 233 11.29 -23.22 -18.11
C PHE A 233 10.72 -24.48 -18.77
N ASP A 234 11.36 -25.63 -18.53
CA ASP A 234 10.95 -26.91 -19.11
C ASP A 234 9.60 -27.39 -18.58
N ILE A 235 9.27 -27.09 -17.33
CA ILE A 235 8.01 -27.52 -16.69
C ILE A 235 6.89 -26.49 -16.89
N TYR A 236 7.06 -25.26 -16.38
CA TYR A 236 5.96 -24.29 -16.29
C TYR A 236 5.70 -23.51 -17.58
N TYR A 237 6.68 -23.51 -18.48
CA TYR A 237 6.65 -22.81 -19.75
C TYR A 237 6.80 -23.75 -20.94
N LYS A 238 6.49 -25.04 -20.76
CA LYS A 238 6.39 -26.02 -21.85
C LYS A 238 5.60 -25.49 -23.07
N PRO A 239 4.39 -24.90 -22.92
CA PRO A 239 3.65 -24.36 -24.08
C PRO A 239 4.40 -23.24 -24.83
N VAL A 240 5.27 -22.52 -24.13
CA VAL A 240 6.10 -21.46 -24.72
C VAL A 240 7.31 -22.05 -25.41
N LYS A 241 7.96 -23.04 -24.79
CA LYS A 241 9.06 -23.81 -25.36
C LYS A 241 8.63 -24.52 -26.66
N ASP A 242 7.43 -25.11 -26.67
CA ASP A 242 6.87 -25.83 -27.83
C ASP A 242 6.62 -24.88 -29.02
N LYS A 243 6.45 -23.57 -28.77
CA LYS A 243 6.41 -22.51 -29.80
C LYS A 243 7.81 -22.09 -30.31
N GLY A 244 8.87 -22.80 -29.92
CA GLY A 244 10.26 -22.50 -30.29
C GLY A 244 10.87 -21.30 -29.56
N ILE A 245 10.20 -20.78 -28.53
CA ILE A 245 10.71 -19.65 -27.76
C ILE A 245 11.77 -20.17 -26.78
N ARG A 246 12.90 -19.47 -26.67
CA ARG A 246 14.00 -19.88 -25.79
C ARG A 246 13.84 -19.27 -24.41
N ARG A 247 14.39 -19.95 -23.39
CA ARG A 247 14.48 -19.45 -22.00
C ARG A 247 15.03 -18.02 -21.90
N ARG A 248 16.09 -17.72 -22.66
CA ARG A 248 16.69 -16.37 -22.71
C ARG A 248 15.74 -15.31 -23.24
N ASP A 249 14.86 -15.66 -24.17
CA ASP A 249 13.88 -14.74 -24.74
C ASP A 249 12.77 -14.46 -23.71
N MET A 250 12.38 -15.45 -22.90
CA MET A 250 11.44 -15.26 -21.79
C MET A 250 12.02 -14.39 -20.67
N ASN A 251 13.26 -14.64 -20.26
CA ASN A 251 13.93 -13.77 -19.28
C ASN A 251 13.99 -12.32 -19.76
N LYS A 252 14.33 -12.11 -21.04
CA LYS A 252 14.27 -10.78 -21.65
C LYS A 252 12.86 -10.20 -21.59
N TYR A 253 11.83 -10.97 -21.96
CA TYR A 253 10.44 -10.51 -21.90
C TYR A 253 10.06 -9.95 -20.53
N ILE A 254 10.36 -10.70 -19.46
CA ILE A 254 10.13 -10.28 -18.07
C ILE A 254 10.89 -8.99 -17.75
N GLN A 255 12.17 -8.93 -18.09
CA GLN A 255 13.00 -7.74 -17.84
C GLN A 255 12.49 -6.50 -18.60
N TYR A 256 11.92 -6.66 -19.81
CA TYR A 256 11.27 -5.57 -20.53
C TYR A 256 10.01 -5.07 -19.81
N GLN A 257 9.22 -5.97 -19.22
CA GLN A 257 8.06 -5.58 -18.42
C GLN A 257 8.50 -4.71 -17.22
N PHE A 258 9.54 -5.13 -16.49
CA PHE A 258 10.11 -4.32 -15.41
C PHE A 258 10.65 -2.98 -15.91
N PHE A 259 11.38 -2.97 -17.03
CA PHE A 259 11.92 -1.75 -17.62
C PHE A 259 10.82 -0.72 -17.89
N PHE A 260 9.72 -1.14 -18.52
CA PHE A 260 8.61 -0.23 -18.78
C PHE A 260 7.95 0.27 -17.49
N GLY A 261 7.82 -0.58 -16.48
CA GLY A 261 7.30 -0.16 -15.18
C GLY A 261 8.17 0.92 -14.52
N PHE A 262 9.48 0.70 -14.42
CA PHE A 262 10.40 1.60 -13.73
C PHE A 262 10.67 2.90 -14.50
N PHE A 263 10.71 2.89 -15.83
CA PHE A 263 11.14 4.05 -16.61
C PHE A 263 9.99 4.88 -17.19
N ILE A 264 8.83 4.27 -17.44
CA ILE A 264 7.63 4.99 -17.91
C ILE A 264 6.74 5.40 -16.72
N GLY A 265 6.76 4.66 -15.60
CA GLY A 265 5.96 5.02 -14.41
C GLY A 265 4.46 4.82 -14.60
N MET A 266 4.07 3.88 -15.46
CA MET A 266 2.67 3.51 -15.63
C MET A 266 2.13 2.89 -14.34
N ALA A 267 0.85 3.08 -14.02
CA ALA A 267 0.15 2.26 -13.04
C ALA A 267 0.06 0.84 -13.61
N PHE A 268 1.13 0.08 -13.42
CA PHE A 268 1.57 -0.97 -14.35
C PHE A 268 0.47 -1.97 -14.67
N GLU A 269 -0.16 -2.56 -13.66
CA GLU A 269 -1.21 -3.55 -13.85
C GLU A 269 -2.47 -2.99 -14.54
N LYS A 270 -2.82 -1.72 -14.34
CA LYS A 270 -4.05 -1.12 -14.90
C LYS A 270 -3.83 -0.52 -16.28
N GLU A 271 -2.73 0.19 -16.45
CA GLU A 271 -2.42 0.92 -17.68
C GLU A 271 -1.76 0.01 -18.72
N MET A 272 -0.91 -0.94 -18.32
CA MET A 272 -0.25 -1.86 -19.26
C MET A 272 -1.25 -2.85 -19.89
N VAL A 273 -2.23 -3.34 -19.12
CA VAL A 273 -3.22 -4.32 -19.60
C VAL A 273 -4.12 -3.75 -20.67
N ILE A 274 -4.40 -2.43 -20.63
CA ILE A 274 -5.27 -1.75 -21.60
C ILE A 274 -4.50 -1.09 -22.74
N LEU A 275 -3.19 -0.88 -22.59
CA LEU A 275 -2.34 -0.24 -23.60
C LEU A 275 -2.31 -1.11 -24.88
N ASN A 276 -2.51 -0.48 -26.04
CA ASN A 276 -2.47 -1.16 -27.33
C ASN A 276 -1.30 -0.67 -28.18
N LEU A 277 -0.98 -1.44 -29.22
CA LEU A 277 0.02 -1.06 -30.22
C LEU A 277 -0.32 0.27 -30.90
N LYS A 278 -1.61 0.53 -31.19
CA LYS A 278 -2.07 1.80 -31.78
C LYS A 278 -1.85 3.02 -30.88
N ASP A 279 -1.62 2.79 -29.59
CA ASP A 279 -1.35 3.85 -28.62
C ASP A 279 0.15 4.22 -28.58
N ILE A 280 0.99 3.50 -29.31
CA ILE A 280 2.41 3.81 -29.53
C ILE A 280 2.54 4.56 -30.86
N ILE A 281 2.92 5.83 -30.79
CA ILE A 281 2.97 6.75 -31.92
C ILE A 281 4.44 6.98 -32.28
N ASP A 282 4.86 6.57 -33.46
CA ASP A 282 6.20 6.91 -33.96
C ASP A 282 6.24 8.38 -34.43
N GLN A 283 7.10 9.20 -33.83
CA GLN A 283 7.32 10.60 -34.20
C GLN A 283 8.65 10.80 -34.96
N GLY A 284 9.21 9.74 -35.57
CA GLY A 284 10.48 9.79 -36.28
C GLY A 284 11.67 9.63 -35.34
N SER A 285 12.03 10.67 -34.58
CA SER A 285 13.17 10.60 -33.65
C SER A 285 12.87 9.78 -32.39
N ARG A 286 11.62 9.80 -31.93
CA ARG A 286 11.17 9.09 -30.71
C ARG A 286 9.73 8.61 -30.82
N TYR A 287 9.36 7.68 -29.95
CA TYR A 287 7.98 7.28 -29.73
C TYR A 287 7.31 8.21 -28.71
N ALA A 288 6.03 8.49 -28.94
CA ALA A 288 5.12 8.93 -27.91
C ALA A 288 4.17 7.78 -27.53
N ILE A 289 3.74 7.75 -26.27
CA ILE A 289 2.76 6.77 -25.78
C ILE A 289 1.52 7.51 -25.29
N ARG A 290 0.35 7.08 -25.77
CA ARG A 290 -0.95 7.53 -25.31
C ARG A 290 -1.50 6.58 -24.24
N ILE A 291 -1.42 6.99 -22.98
CA ILE A 291 -1.88 6.18 -21.85
C ILE A 291 -3.30 6.58 -21.45
N THR A 292 -4.23 5.64 -21.54
CA THR A 292 -5.60 5.79 -21.00
C THR A 292 -5.55 5.62 -19.48
N ARG A 293 -6.21 6.51 -18.72
CA ARG A 293 -6.32 6.44 -17.25
C ARG A 293 -7.73 6.02 -16.84
N PRO A 294 -7.98 4.73 -16.53
CA PRO A 294 -9.32 4.26 -16.16
C PRO A 294 -9.87 4.96 -14.92
N LYS A 295 -9.01 5.21 -13.93
CA LYS A 295 -9.38 5.83 -12.64
C LYS A 295 -9.88 7.28 -12.74
N ILE A 296 -9.68 7.95 -13.88
CA ILE A 296 -10.07 9.36 -14.06
C ILE A 296 -10.96 9.47 -15.29
N GLY A 297 -11.99 8.61 -15.36
CA GLY A 297 -12.98 8.62 -16.45
C GLY A 297 -12.37 8.38 -17.83
N ASN A 298 -11.39 7.48 -17.95
CA ASN A 298 -10.69 7.16 -19.20
C ASN A 298 -9.97 8.35 -19.87
N LYS A 299 -9.65 9.42 -19.14
CA LYS A 299 -8.81 10.53 -19.65
C LYS A 299 -7.47 10.00 -20.14
N LYS A 300 -7.04 10.46 -21.30
CA LYS A 300 -5.76 10.07 -21.90
C LYS A 300 -4.65 11.06 -21.52
N ARG A 301 -3.44 10.56 -21.30
CA ARG A 301 -2.21 11.38 -21.23
C ARG A 301 -1.25 10.93 -22.32
N MET A 302 -0.45 11.86 -22.83
CA MET A 302 0.56 11.56 -23.85
C MET A 302 1.94 11.80 -23.26
N LEU A 303 2.80 10.79 -23.34
CA LEU A 303 4.19 10.86 -22.90
C LEU A 303 5.10 10.81 -24.10
N LYS A 304 5.95 11.82 -24.28
CA LYS A 304 7.06 11.77 -25.22
C LYS A 304 8.21 11.04 -24.55
N LEU A 305 8.59 9.87 -25.08
CA LEU A 305 9.62 9.05 -24.47
C LEU A 305 11.02 9.60 -24.77
N GLU A 306 11.89 9.56 -23.77
CA GLU A 306 13.33 9.80 -23.91
C GLU A 306 13.96 8.71 -24.78
N ASP A 307 15.05 9.03 -25.49
CA ASP A 307 15.70 8.13 -26.46
C ASP A 307 16.07 6.77 -25.85
N THR A 308 16.53 6.78 -24.59
CA THR A 308 16.86 5.57 -23.83
C THR A 308 15.69 4.59 -23.73
N ILE A 309 14.48 5.10 -23.50
CA ILE A 309 13.25 4.32 -23.37
C ILE A 309 12.65 4.04 -24.75
N SER A 310 12.80 4.99 -25.67
CA SER A 310 12.14 5.04 -26.95
C SER A 310 12.80 4.15 -28.00
N LYS A 311 14.01 4.51 -28.44
CA LYS A 311 14.67 3.91 -29.61
C LYS A 311 16.11 3.46 -29.38
N SER A 312 16.63 3.54 -28.14
CA SER A 312 18.00 3.12 -27.83
C SER A 312 18.32 1.72 -28.36
N PRO A 313 19.45 1.55 -29.07
CA PRO A 313 19.85 0.26 -29.61
C PRO A 313 20.34 -0.70 -28.52
N VAL A 314 20.82 -0.16 -27.40
CA VAL A 314 21.58 -0.90 -26.38
C VAL A 314 20.78 -1.15 -25.10
N HIS A 315 19.72 -0.36 -24.87
CA HIS A 315 18.81 -0.53 -23.74
C HIS A 315 17.52 -1.26 -24.14
N LYS A 316 16.68 -1.56 -23.15
CA LYS A 316 15.39 -2.24 -23.30
C LYS A 316 14.31 -1.30 -23.85
N SER A 317 14.59 -0.68 -24.99
CA SER A 317 13.75 0.33 -25.61
C SER A 317 12.45 -0.23 -26.20
N VAL A 318 11.43 0.62 -26.35
CA VAL A 318 10.16 0.31 -27.01
C VAL A 318 10.41 -0.22 -28.42
N LYS A 319 11.33 0.38 -29.19
CA LYS A 319 11.74 -0.12 -30.50
C LYS A 319 12.17 -1.59 -30.45
N ASN A 320 13.12 -1.92 -29.57
CA ASN A 320 13.65 -3.28 -29.45
C ASN A 320 12.58 -4.26 -28.96
N TYR A 321 11.70 -3.84 -28.06
CA TYR A 321 10.58 -4.66 -27.61
C TYR A 321 9.63 -5.01 -28.75
N LEU A 322 9.14 -3.99 -29.47
CA LEU A 322 8.16 -4.15 -30.54
C LEU A 322 8.70 -4.96 -31.73
N THR A 323 9.99 -4.79 -32.06
CA THR A 323 10.58 -5.42 -33.24
C THR A 323 11.21 -6.79 -32.99
N LYS A 324 11.73 -7.05 -31.78
CA LYS A 324 12.54 -8.27 -31.51
C LYS A 324 11.97 -9.18 -30.44
N ILE A 325 11.27 -8.63 -29.45
CA ILE A 325 10.83 -9.40 -28.27
C ILE A 325 9.35 -9.75 -28.38
N ARG A 326 8.46 -8.75 -28.42
CA ARG A 326 7.01 -8.93 -28.47
C ARG A 326 6.55 -9.88 -29.59
N PRO A 327 7.07 -9.82 -30.84
CA PRO A 327 6.61 -10.68 -31.92
C PRO A 327 6.82 -12.18 -31.67
N LYS A 328 7.72 -12.54 -30.74
CA LYS A 328 7.93 -13.94 -30.35
C LYS A 328 6.83 -14.48 -29.44
N PHE A 329 6.15 -13.60 -28.70
CA PHE A 329 5.17 -13.99 -27.69
C PHE A 329 3.75 -13.74 -28.14
N ALA A 330 3.50 -12.65 -28.86
CA ALA A 330 2.16 -12.22 -29.23
C ALA A 330 1.60 -13.00 -30.41
N ASP A 331 0.31 -13.34 -30.33
CA ASP A 331 -0.44 -13.85 -31.47
C ASP A 331 -0.54 -12.78 -32.57
N LYS A 332 -0.58 -13.19 -33.84
CA LYS A 332 -0.58 -12.27 -35.00
C LYS A 332 -1.68 -11.20 -34.96
N LYS A 333 -2.86 -11.55 -34.42
CA LYS A 333 -4.02 -10.65 -34.30
C LYS A 333 -4.05 -9.86 -32.99
N GLU A 334 -3.10 -10.08 -32.08
CA GLU A 334 -3.11 -9.44 -30.77
C GLU A 334 -2.63 -7.99 -30.87
N THR A 335 -3.45 -7.08 -30.34
CA THR A 335 -3.23 -5.62 -30.40
C THR A 335 -2.76 -5.06 -29.06
N ALA A 336 -2.84 -5.81 -27.96
CA ALA A 336 -2.32 -5.41 -26.66
C ALA A 336 -0.81 -5.19 -26.70
N PHE A 337 -0.31 -4.12 -26.07
CA PHE A 337 1.11 -3.83 -26.02
C PHE A 337 1.86 -4.94 -25.28
N SER A 338 1.38 -5.34 -24.10
CA SER A 338 1.86 -6.48 -23.33
C SER A 338 0.88 -7.65 -23.39
N VAL A 339 1.42 -8.87 -23.50
CA VAL A 339 0.64 -10.11 -23.65
C VAL A 339 0.98 -11.11 -22.55
N ASN A 340 0.06 -12.01 -22.22
CA ASN A 340 0.40 -13.19 -21.45
C ASN A 340 1.33 -14.07 -22.31
N PRO A 341 2.58 -14.33 -21.88
CA PRO A 341 3.57 -14.98 -22.72
C PRO A 341 3.25 -16.47 -22.97
N LYS A 342 2.34 -17.08 -22.19
CA LYS A 342 1.89 -18.46 -22.43
C LYS A 342 0.90 -18.53 -23.59
N THR A 343 -0.07 -17.63 -23.58
CA THR A 343 -1.20 -17.65 -24.52
C THR A 343 -0.94 -16.81 -25.76
N GLY A 344 -0.09 -15.79 -25.66
CA GLY A 344 0.14 -14.78 -26.70
C GLY A 344 -0.99 -13.77 -26.85
N ARG A 345 -1.96 -13.81 -25.93
CA ARG A 345 -3.13 -12.93 -25.89
C ARG A 345 -3.02 -11.88 -24.78
N ARG A 346 -3.89 -10.88 -24.80
CA ARG A 346 -4.06 -9.93 -23.69
C ARG A 346 -4.18 -10.67 -22.36
N TRP A 347 -3.55 -10.13 -21.34
CA TRP A 347 -3.72 -10.59 -19.96
C TRP A 347 -5.20 -10.69 -19.58
N GLY A 348 -5.58 -11.81 -18.94
CA GLY A 348 -6.96 -12.08 -18.50
C GLY A 348 -7.84 -12.79 -19.53
N TYR A 349 -7.44 -12.85 -20.80
CA TYR A 349 -8.24 -13.47 -21.86
C TYR A 349 -8.51 -14.96 -21.63
N ASP A 350 -7.55 -15.67 -21.02
CA ASP A 350 -7.63 -17.09 -20.68
C ASP A 350 -8.38 -17.36 -19.37
N LEU A 351 -8.73 -16.33 -18.61
CA LEU A 351 -9.38 -16.43 -17.30
C LEU A 351 -10.88 -16.10 -17.32
N VAL A 352 -11.42 -15.74 -18.48
CA VAL A 352 -12.84 -15.48 -18.67
C VAL A 352 -13.48 -16.60 -19.47
N GLU A 353 -14.76 -16.85 -19.23
CA GLU A 353 -15.50 -17.85 -19.99
C GLU A 353 -15.63 -17.42 -21.46
N LYS A 354 -15.81 -18.40 -22.36
CA LYS A 354 -15.82 -18.14 -23.81
C LYS A 354 -16.87 -17.08 -24.19
N HIS A 355 -18.04 -17.13 -23.56
CA HIS A 355 -19.14 -16.19 -23.80
C HIS A 355 -18.86 -14.78 -23.25
N GLU A 356 -17.93 -14.64 -22.30
CA GLU A 356 -17.55 -13.37 -21.66
C GLU A 356 -16.37 -12.67 -22.35
N ARG A 357 -15.72 -13.32 -23.33
CA ARG A 357 -14.53 -12.77 -23.99
C ARG A 357 -14.77 -11.48 -24.76
N ASN A 358 -16.02 -11.21 -25.14
CA ASN A 358 -16.42 -9.96 -25.76
C ASN A 358 -16.70 -8.84 -24.74
N ASN A 359 -16.68 -9.16 -23.44
CA ASN A 359 -16.79 -8.18 -22.36
C ASN A 359 -15.39 -7.71 -21.94
N ASP A 360 -14.93 -6.64 -22.59
CA ASP A 360 -13.60 -6.05 -22.35
C ASP A 360 -13.37 -5.71 -20.86
N SER A 361 -14.38 -5.24 -20.14
CA SER A 361 -14.26 -4.89 -18.73
C SER A 361 -13.89 -6.09 -17.86
N LYS A 362 -14.53 -7.27 -18.10
CA LYS A 362 -14.20 -8.51 -17.39
C LYS A 362 -12.79 -9.00 -17.71
N VAL A 363 -12.42 -9.00 -18.99
CA VAL A 363 -11.07 -9.38 -19.46
C VAL A 363 -10.01 -8.49 -18.82
N ILE A 364 -10.22 -7.17 -18.84
CA ILE A 364 -9.30 -6.19 -18.26
C ILE A 364 -9.16 -6.39 -16.75
N GLN A 365 -10.26 -6.63 -16.02
CA GLN A 365 -10.20 -6.86 -14.58
C GLN A 365 -9.37 -8.10 -14.25
N LYS A 366 -9.66 -9.24 -14.88
CA LYS A 366 -8.87 -10.48 -14.71
C LYS A 366 -7.43 -10.28 -15.15
N GLY A 367 -7.20 -9.51 -16.21
CA GLY A 367 -5.88 -9.18 -16.71
C GLY A 367 -5.05 -8.36 -15.72
N CYS A 368 -5.65 -7.40 -15.03
CA CYS A 368 -4.98 -6.63 -13.98
C CYS A 368 -4.47 -7.54 -12.86
N ASP A 369 -5.29 -8.48 -12.39
CA ASP A 369 -4.91 -9.40 -11.32
C ASP A 369 -3.86 -10.42 -11.79
N GLN A 370 -4.01 -10.95 -13.02
CA GLN A 370 -3.05 -11.88 -13.63
C GLN A 370 -1.67 -11.21 -13.81
N LEU A 371 -1.63 -9.99 -14.37
CA LEU A 371 -0.38 -9.25 -14.55
C LEU A 371 0.23 -8.85 -13.20
N ARG A 372 -0.58 -8.44 -12.22
CA ARG A 372 -0.09 -8.13 -10.86
C ARG A 372 0.59 -9.35 -10.25
N GLY A 373 -0.08 -10.50 -10.22
CA GLY A 373 0.48 -11.73 -9.68
C GLY A 373 1.72 -12.21 -10.43
N TYR A 374 1.74 -12.05 -11.75
CA TYR A 374 2.91 -12.35 -12.58
C TYR A 374 4.12 -11.48 -12.20
N MET A 375 3.94 -10.16 -12.12
CA MET A 375 5.03 -9.23 -11.80
C MET A 375 5.48 -9.37 -10.33
N GLU A 376 4.56 -9.53 -9.38
CA GLU A 376 4.89 -9.78 -7.97
C GLU A 376 5.77 -11.02 -7.82
N ARG A 377 5.40 -12.13 -8.45
CA ARG A 377 6.15 -13.40 -8.39
C ARG A 377 7.60 -13.21 -8.79
N TRP A 378 7.85 -12.52 -9.90
CA TRP A 378 9.20 -12.34 -10.42
C TRP A 378 9.95 -11.27 -9.64
N GLY A 379 9.34 -10.13 -9.33
CA GLY A 379 10.02 -9.03 -8.66
C GLY A 379 10.48 -9.40 -7.26
N LYS A 380 9.68 -10.21 -6.54
CA LYS A 380 10.01 -10.71 -5.21
C LYS A 380 11.25 -11.61 -5.16
N ARG A 381 11.70 -12.18 -6.28
CA ARG A 381 12.95 -12.96 -6.35
C ARG A 381 14.20 -12.10 -6.17
N VAL A 382 14.12 -10.81 -6.51
CA VAL A 382 15.24 -9.87 -6.41
C VAL A 382 15.05 -8.93 -5.24
N TYR A 383 13.81 -8.50 -5.01
CA TYR A 383 13.47 -7.56 -3.94
C TYR A 383 12.21 -8.05 -3.20
N PRO A 384 12.34 -8.67 -2.02
CA PRO A 384 11.21 -9.33 -1.33
C PRO A 384 10.01 -8.43 -1.04
N GLN A 385 10.23 -7.12 -0.89
CA GLN A 385 9.17 -6.13 -0.66
C GLN A 385 8.49 -5.66 -1.95
N PHE A 386 8.87 -6.21 -3.12
CA PHE A 386 8.36 -5.77 -4.41
C PHE A 386 6.84 -5.98 -4.54
N TYR A 387 6.17 -4.95 -5.05
CA TYR A 387 4.84 -5.00 -5.64
C TYR A 387 4.79 -4.10 -6.89
N PRO A 388 3.90 -4.31 -7.86
CA PRO A 388 4.05 -3.69 -9.19
C PRO A 388 3.92 -2.17 -9.18
N TYR A 389 3.06 -1.63 -8.32
CA TYR A 389 2.87 -0.18 -8.18
C TYR A 389 4.11 0.52 -7.59
N LEU A 390 5.03 -0.23 -6.97
CA LEU A 390 6.33 0.27 -6.51
C LEU A 390 7.18 0.81 -7.66
N MET A 391 7.08 0.22 -8.86
CA MET A 391 7.83 0.69 -10.03
C MET A 391 7.43 2.12 -10.42
N ARG A 392 6.14 2.45 -10.27
CA ARG A 392 5.63 3.82 -10.48
C ARG A 392 6.17 4.77 -9.43
N HIS A 393 6.21 4.35 -8.16
CA HIS A 393 6.79 5.19 -7.12
C HIS A 393 8.28 5.45 -7.37
N TRP A 394 9.04 4.40 -7.69
CA TRP A 394 10.45 4.53 -8.05
C TRP A 394 10.65 5.47 -9.25
N CYS A 395 9.81 5.36 -10.29
CA CYS A 395 9.87 6.25 -11.45
C CYS A 395 9.67 7.72 -11.05
N GLY A 396 8.65 7.99 -10.23
CA GLY A 396 8.37 9.34 -9.72
C GLY A 396 9.53 9.90 -8.90
N THR A 397 10.09 9.10 -7.99
CA THR A 397 11.25 9.49 -7.17
C THR A 397 12.50 9.72 -8.02
N ALA A 398 12.85 8.78 -8.90
CA ALA A 398 14.03 8.90 -9.77
C ALA A 398 13.95 10.12 -10.69
N ARG A 399 12.76 10.41 -11.25
CA ARG A 399 12.54 11.60 -12.07
C ARG A 399 12.52 12.88 -11.27
N MET A 400 12.00 12.85 -10.04
CA MET A 400 12.10 14.00 -9.14
C MET A 400 13.57 14.35 -8.89
N ILE A 401 14.39 13.36 -8.48
CA ILE A 401 15.83 13.53 -8.25
C ILE A 401 16.56 14.05 -9.49
N ASP A 402 16.30 13.44 -10.65
CA ASP A 402 17.05 13.76 -11.86
C ASP A 402 16.63 15.13 -12.45
N TRP A 403 15.35 15.50 -12.37
CA TRP A 403 14.84 16.76 -12.92
C TRP A 403 14.91 17.94 -11.95
N ASP A 404 15.13 17.72 -10.65
CA ASP A 404 15.21 18.83 -9.69
C ASP A 404 16.37 19.78 -10.02
N LYS A 405 17.43 19.21 -10.59
CA LYS A 405 18.60 19.92 -11.13
C LYS A 405 18.27 20.89 -12.27
N GLU A 406 17.18 20.66 -12.98
CA GLU A 406 16.75 21.44 -14.15
C GLU A 406 15.73 22.54 -13.78
N GLY A 407 15.19 22.52 -12.55
CA GLY A 407 14.34 23.60 -12.02
C GLY A 407 12.87 23.57 -12.43
N ASP A 408 12.21 22.40 -12.42
CA ASP A 408 10.74 22.27 -12.56
C ASP A 408 10.21 20.84 -12.27
N ALA A 409 10.96 20.04 -11.50
CA ALA A 409 10.72 18.61 -11.34
C ALA A 409 9.31 18.25 -10.92
N PHE A 410 8.73 19.02 -9.99
CA PHE A 410 7.38 18.77 -9.49
C PHE A 410 6.33 18.77 -10.62
N ALA A 411 6.31 19.82 -11.44
CA ALA A 411 5.34 19.95 -12.52
C ALA A 411 5.54 18.85 -13.57
N ARG A 412 6.79 18.53 -13.91
CA ARG A 412 7.11 17.47 -14.87
C ARG A 412 6.72 16.09 -14.36
N VAL A 413 7.00 15.76 -13.10
CA VAL A 413 6.60 14.48 -12.49
C VAL A 413 5.07 14.39 -12.43
N GLN A 414 4.39 15.47 -12.04
CA GLN A 414 2.92 15.52 -12.02
C GLN A 414 2.33 15.20 -13.39
N VAL A 415 2.83 15.84 -14.45
CA VAL A 415 2.37 15.60 -15.83
C VAL A 415 2.74 14.20 -16.32
N TRP A 416 3.97 13.74 -16.06
CA TRP A 416 4.49 12.45 -16.48
C TRP A 416 3.67 11.29 -15.90
N LEU A 417 3.40 11.33 -14.60
CA LEU A 417 2.58 10.33 -13.92
C LEU A 417 1.09 10.57 -14.16
N GLY A 418 0.70 11.77 -14.56
CA GLY A 418 -0.69 12.13 -14.82
C GLY A 418 -1.50 12.29 -13.54
N HIS A 419 -0.91 12.94 -12.53
CA HIS A 419 -1.59 13.29 -11.29
C HIS A 419 -2.48 14.51 -11.51
N ALA A 420 -3.76 14.37 -11.15
CA ALA A 420 -4.73 15.46 -11.28
C ALA A 420 -4.60 16.43 -10.11
N ASP A 421 -4.47 15.91 -8.89
CA ASP A 421 -4.23 16.70 -7.69
C ASP A 421 -2.71 16.83 -7.44
N PRO A 422 -2.18 18.06 -7.28
CA PRO A 422 -0.79 18.27 -6.85
C PRO A 422 -0.40 17.48 -5.60
N LYS A 423 -1.33 17.24 -4.66
CA LYS A 423 -1.08 16.48 -3.43
C LYS A 423 -0.57 15.06 -3.70
N ASP A 424 -1.04 14.43 -4.78
CA ASP A 424 -0.58 13.10 -5.19
C ASP A 424 0.90 13.11 -5.63
N THR A 425 1.45 14.26 -5.98
CA THR A 425 2.84 14.44 -6.41
C THR A 425 3.76 14.82 -5.24
N THR A 426 3.22 15.45 -4.18
CA THR A 426 3.97 15.85 -2.97
C THR A 426 4.71 14.68 -2.32
N ILE A 427 4.15 13.47 -2.43
CA ILE A 427 4.79 12.22 -2.00
C ILE A 427 6.22 12.05 -2.55
N TYR A 428 6.49 12.47 -3.79
CA TYR A 428 7.79 12.33 -4.42
C TYR A 428 8.79 13.39 -3.97
N VAL A 429 8.30 14.54 -3.49
CA VAL A 429 9.13 15.56 -2.84
C VAL A 429 9.61 15.03 -1.49
N GLN A 430 8.73 14.38 -0.73
CA GLN A 430 9.09 13.73 0.53
C GLN A 430 10.10 12.59 0.29
N LEU A 431 9.83 11.71 -0.67
CA LEU A 431 10.75 10.64 -1.04
C LEU A 431 12.09 11.17 -1.55
N HIS A 432 12.11 12.23 -2.36
CA HIS A 432 13.34 12.87 -2.80
C HIS A 432 14.21 13.27 -1.60
N ARG A 433 13.64 14.00 -0.63
CA ARG A 433 14.33 14.45 0.59
C ARG A 433 14.92 13.30 1.42
N LEU A 434 14.22 12.17 1.49
CA LEU A 434 14.71 10.98 2.19
C LEU A 434 15.94 10.35 1.53
N TRP A 435 16.17 10.65 0.25
CA TRP A 435 17.27 10.14 -0.55
C TRP A 435 18.27 11.25 -0.94
N ASP A 436 18.29 12.39 -0.23
CA ASP A 436 19.18 13.52 -0.54
C ASP A 436 20.67 13.12 -0.52
N ASP A 437 21.05 12.18 0.35
CA ASP A 437 22.42 11.65 0.42
C ASP A 437 22.77 10.70 -0.76
N ASN A 438 21.77 10.25 -1.51
CA ASN A 438 21.91 9.27 -2.58
C ASN A 438 22.23 9.95 -3.92
N ASN A 439 23.42 10.57 -3.96
CA ASN A 439 23.92 11.40 -5.04
C ASN A 439 23.95 10.72 -6.43
N GLY A 440 23.76 11.53 -7.47
CA GLY A 440 23.85 11.12 -8.88
C GLY A 440 22.52 10.72 -9.53
N SER A 441 22.51 10.57 -10.85
CA SER A 441 21.28 10.25 -11.59
C SER A 441 20.82 8.83 -11.29
N TRP A 442 19.60 8.69 -10.77
CA TRP A 442 19.00 7.39 -10.47
C TRP A 442 18.70 6.62 -11.75
N LEU A 443 18.21 7.31 -12.79
CA LEU A 443 17.97 6.70 -14.08
C LEU A 443 19.28 6.16 -14.68
N SER A 444 20.35 6.94 -14.62
CA SER A 444 21.65 6.56 -15.17
C SER A 444 22.27 5.38 -14.42
N ARG A 445 22.20 5.36 -13.08
CA ARG A 445 22.71 4.26 -12.26
C ARG A 445 21.97 2.95 -12.51
N ALA A 446 20.64 2.99 -12.62
CA ALA A 446 19.83 1.82 -12.98
C ALA A 446 20.16 1.29 -14.38
N LEU A 447 20.62 2.16 -15.29
CA LEU A 447 20.98 1.82 -16.68
C LEU A 447 22.47 1.51 -16.88
N LYS A 448 23.31 1.73 -15.86
CA LYS A 448 24.76 1.60 -15.94
C LYS A 448 25.13 0.29 -16.64
N ARG A 449 25.98 0.36 -17.66
CA ARG A 449 26.59 -0.84 -18.24
C ARG A 449 27.49 -1.47 -17.18
N ASP A 450 27.50 -2.79 -17.07
CA ASP A 450 28.46 -3.44 -16.17
C ASP A 450 29.82 -3.03 -16.71
N TRP A 451 30.57 -2.24 -15.94
CA TRP A 451 31.92 -1.88 -16.32
C TRP A 451 32.78 -3.10 -16.07
N PHE A 452 32.72 -4.03 -17.01
CA PHE A 452 33.73 -5.05 -17.22
C PHE A 452 34.10 -4.97 -18.70
N GLY A 453 35.16 -4.21 -18.95
CA GLY A 453 36.06 -4.55 -20.05
C GLY A 453 36.51 -6.01 -19.89
N GLY A 454 36.77 -6.63 -21.04
CA GLY A 454 37.20 -8.02 -21.24
C GLY A 454 37.58 -8.82 -19.98
N LEU A 455 36.84 -9.91 -19.75
CA LEU A 455 37.36 -11.27 -19.74
C LEU A 455 36.22 -12.23 -19.32
N ASP A 456 36.11 -13.28 -20.11
CA ASP A 456 35.43 -14.56 -19.93
C ASP A 456 34.33 -14.75 -18.88
N GLY A 457 33.25 -15.36 -19.37
CA GLY A 457 32.16 -15.82 -18.54
C GLY A 457 32.60 -16.80 -17.47
N SER A 458 32.28 -16.49 -16.21
CA SER A 458 31.88 -17.51 -15.25
C SER A 458 31.13 -16.87 -14.08
N LYS A 459 30.02 -17.53 -13.73
CA LYS A 459 29.51 -17.74 -12.37
C LYS A 459 29.82 -16.64 -11.33
N ASN A 460 28.83 -15.79 -11.06
CA ASN A 460 28.64 -15.30 -9.70
C ASN A 460 27.15 -15.34 -9.34
N SER A 461 26.68 -16.56 -9.13
CA SER A 461 25.54 -16.86 -8.28
C SER A 461 25.96 -16.61 -6.83
N ASN A 462 25.97 -15.35 -6.42
CA ASN A 462 25.97 -14.93 -5.02
C ASN A 462 25.50 -13.48 -5.00
N ALA A 463 24.19 -13.31 -5.15
CA ALA A 463 23.51 -12.11 -4.69
C ALA A 463 23.65 -12.09 -3.16
N GLN A 464 24.78 -11.58 -2.67
CA GLN A 464 24.94 -11.31 -1.25
C GLN A 464 23.88 -10.29 -0.86
N HIS A 465 23.12 -10.67 0.15
CA HIS A 465 22.15 -9.88 0.88
C HIS A 465 22.74 -8.52 1.27
N ILE A 466 22.47 -7.49 0.48
CA ILE A 466 22.45 -6.12 1.00
C ILE A 466 21.07 -5.97 1.67
N THR A 467 20.94 -6.52 2.87
CA THR A 467 19.92 -6.04 3.79
C THR A 467 20.35 -4.64 4.21
N ASN A 468 19.51 -3.64 3.98
CA ASN A 468 19.58 -2.37 4.70
C ASN A 468 19.39 -2.66 6.20
N LYS A 469 20.48 -3.07 6.87
CA LYS A 469 20.61 -2.99 8.33
C LYS A 469 21.20 -1.63 8.61
N THR A 470 20.36 -0.60 8.71
CA THR A 470 20.70 0.50 9.60
C THR A 470 20.78 -0.11 10.99
N ALA A 471 21.97 -0.08 11.59
CA ALA A 471 22.25 -0.69 12.87
C ALA A 471 21.32 -0.09 13.94
N VAL A 472 20.37 -0.90 14.43
CA VAL A 472 19.82 -0.70 15.76
C VAL A 472 20.92 -1.16 16.70
N VAL A 473 21.58 -0.20 17.34
CA VAL A 473 22.55 -0.44 18.41
C VAL A 473 21.83 -1.21 19.52
N GLN A 474 22.03 -2.52 19.57
CA GLN A 474 21.77 -3.32 20.76
C GLN A 474 23.08 -3.36 21.55
N ASN A 475 23.11 -2.60 22.64
CA ASN A 475 24.15 -2.71 23.66
C ASN A 475 24.06 -4.10 24.28
N ILE A 476 24.88 -5.03 23.82
CA ILE A 476 25.20 -6.26 24.55
C ILE A 476 26.42 -5.92 25.39
N ARG A 477 26.21 -5.84 26.70
CA ARG A 477 27.29 -5.78 27.68
C ARG A 477 28.00 -7.13 27.68
N GLU A 478 29.28 -7.10 27.35
CA GLU A 478 30.23 -8.17 27.62
C GLU A 478 30.36 -8.33 29.14
N GLY A 479 30.02 -9.51 29.64
CA GLY A 479 30.41 -9.99 30.98
C GLY A 479 31.54 -11.01 30.81
N PRO A 480 32.48 -11.10 31.76
CA PRO A 480 33.75 -11.76 31.55
C PRO A 480 33.64 -13.29 31.62
N GLU A 481 34.60 -13.92 30.92
CA GLU A 481 34.87 -15.34 30.90
C GLU A 481 35.04 -15.93 32.31
N GLU A 482 34.34 -17.03 32.59
CA GLU A 482 34.86 -18.06 33.49
C GLU A 482 34.72 -19.45 32.84
N SER A 483 35.86 -20.15 32.90
CA SER A 483 36.20 -21.44 32.30
C SER A 483 35.45 -22.64 32.91
N PRO A 484 35.42 -23.81 32.22
CA PRO A 484 34.52 -24.92 32.54
C PRO A 484 35.08 -25.83 33.62
N GLN A 485 34.23 -26.24 34.57
CA GLN A 485 34.48 -27.42 35.40
C GLN A 485 33.28 -28.37 35.41
N ALA A 486 33.61 -29.64 35.21
CA ALA A 486 32.75 -30.80 35.19
C ALA A 486 32.03 -31.07 36.53
N ARG A 487 30.85 -31.70 36.49
CA ARG A 487 30.60 -33.07 37.02
C ARG A 487 29.10 -33.43 37.03
N PHE A 488 28.92 -34.75 37.03
CA PHE A 488 27.72 -35.59 37.01
C PHE A 488 26.73 -35.44 38.19
N PHE A 489 25.58 -36.12 38.01
CA PHE A 489 24.54 -36.59 38.96
C PHE A 489 23.44 -35.54 39.28
N PHE A 490 22.14 -35.79 39.16
CA PHE A 490 21.28 -36.99 39.07
C PHE A 490 20.19 -36.81 38.00
#